data_AF-F1YVF2-F1
#
_entry.id   AF-F1YVF2-F1
#
_cell.length_a   1.000
_cell.length_b   1.000
_cell.length_c   1.000
_cell.angle_alpha   90.00
_cell.angle_beta   90.00
_cell.angle_gamma   90.00
#
_symmetry.space_group_name_H-M   'P 1'
#
loop_
_entity.id
_entity.type
_entity.pdbx_description
1 polymer ?
#
loop_
_entity_poly.entity_id
_entity_poly.type
_entity_poly.pdbx_seq_one_letter_code
_entity_poly.pdbx_strand_id
1 'polypeptide(L)'
;MADDVTTVSTNTSWTNYNGGGTQSTDTPPDNATAGLGTGPTLNVTNGALLKIAGYLNLNAATINITDGATVSVVPGFLGAGGDITNAAGGTINIDGGTLTVSNQFNGNQAVYNITNGTLSVGNDFNGNQAVYNIYKGGVLGPVRS
;
A
#
# COMPACT_ATOMS: atom_id res chain seq x y z
N MET A 1 -11.50 6.25 -18.90
CA MET A 1 -10.34 5.35 -19.14
C MET A 1 -10.68 4.06 -18.41
N ALA A 2 -10.35 2.91 -18.97
CA ALA A 2 -10.54 1.66 -18.23
C ALA A 2 -9.60 1.68 -17.03
N ASP A 3 -10.10 1.37 -15.83
CA ASP A 3 -9.24 1.17 -14.67
C ASP A 3 -8.46 -0.13 -14.92
N ASP A 4 -7.18 -0.02 -15.21
CA ASP A 4 -6.34 -1.19 -15.46
C ASP A 4 -6.28 -2.05 -14.20
N VAL A 5 -6.67 -3.32 -14.30
CA VAL A 5 -6.62 -4.29 -13.19
C VAL A 5 -5.45 -5.25 -13.42
N THR A 6 -4.52 -5.28 -12.48
CA THR A 6 -3.41 -6.23 -12.44
C THR A 6 -3.59 -7.19 -11.26
N THR A 7 -3.38 -8.49 -11.48
CA THR A 7 -3.49 -9.51 -10.42
C THR A 7 -2.20 -10.31 -10.31
N VAL A 8 -1.68 -10.41 -9.08
CA VAL A 8 -0.53 -11.22 -8.68
C VAL A 8 -1.01 -12.32 -7.74
N SER A 9 -1.04 -13.56 -8.24
CA SER A 9 -1.48 -14.75 -7.49
C SER A 9 -0.36 -15.78 -7.29
N THR A 10 0.85 -15.46 -7.73
CA THR A 10 2.08 -16.24 -7.53
C THR A 10 3.25 -15.31 -7.21
N ASN A 11 4.30 -15.84 -6.61
CA ASN A 11 5.45 -15.05 -6.17
C ASN A 11 6.05 -14.27 -7.34
N THR A 12 6.14 -12.95 -7.18
CA THR A 12 6.54 -12.01 -8.21
C THR A 12 7.45 -10.94 -7.62
N SER A 13 8.35 -10.38 -8.43
CA SER A 13 9.22 -9.27 -8.02
C SER A 13 9.20 -8.15 -9.05
N TRP A 14 9.05 -6.92 -8.60
CA TRP A 14 9.11 -5.70 -9.39
C TRP A 14 10.20 -4.77 -8.87
N THR A 15 10.80 -3.97 -9.74
CA THR A 15 11.75 -2.93 -9.36
C THR A 15 11.05 -1.70 -8.76
N ASN A 16 9.85 -1.39 -9.22
CA ASN A 16 8.97 -0.38 -8.66
C ASN A 16 7.52 -0.68 -9.03
N TYR A 17 6.58 -0.07 -8.32
CA TYR A 17 5.19 0.05 -8.76
C TYR A 17 4.83 1.53 -8.83
N ASN A 18 4.20 1.96 -9.91
CA ASN A 18 3.67 3.30 -10.08
C ASN A 18 2.20 3.21 -10.47
N GLY A 19 1.33 3.63 -9.56
CA GLY A 19 -0.11 3.61 -9.78
C GLY A 19 -0.59 4.52 -10.91
N GLY A 20 0.11 5.60 -11.27
CA GLY A 20 -0.23 6.40 -12.46
C GLY A 20 -1.66 6.98 -12.52
N GLY A 21 -2.40 7.05 -11.41
CA GLY A 21 -3.76 7.57 -11.35
C GLY A 21 -3.83 9.10 -11.28
N THR A 22 -5.05 9.62 -11.28
CA THR A 22 -5.35 11.04 -11.03
C THR A 22 -5.47 11.28 -9.53
N GLN A 23 -4.49 11.99 -8.96
CA GLN A 23 -4.46 12.30 -7.53
C GLN A 23 -5.50 13.36 -7.17
N SER A 24 -6.11 13.18 -6.00
CA SER A 24 -6.63 14.29 -5.21
C SER A 24 -5.70 14.51 -4.03
N THR A 25 -5.32 15.76 -3.80
CA THR A 25 -4.51 16.17 -2.65
C THR A 25 -5.37 16.68 -1.49
N ASP A 26 -6.69 16.60 -1.62
CA ASP A 26 -7.60 16.90 -0.53
C ASP A 26 -7.44 15.87 0.58
N THR A 27 -7.63 16.30 1.82
CA THR A 27 -7.67 15.38 2.96
C THR A 27 -8.95 14.54 2.86
N PRO A 28 -8.85 13.20 2.77
CA PRO A 28 -10.04 12.34 2.83
C PRO A 28 -10.82 12.60 4.13
N PRO A 29 -12.16 12.54 4.11
CA PRO A 29 -12.94 12.65 5.34
C PRO A 29 -12.59 11.50 6.30
N ASP A 30 -12.69 11.74 7.62
CA ASP A 30 -12.23 10.82 8.68
C ASP A 30 -12.75 9.37 8.58
N ASN A 31 -13.88 9.14 7.90
CA ASN A 31 -14.51 7.84 7.69
C ASN A 31 -14.45 7.33 6.24
N ALA A 32 -13.58 7.93 5.41
CA ALA A 32 -13.40 7.50 4.03
C ALA A 32 -12.99 6.03 3.98
N THR A 33 -13.66 5.26 3.13
CA THR A 33 -13.29 3.86 2.84
C THR A 33 -12.47 3.74 1.56
N ALA A 34 -12.31 4.82 0.81
CA ALA A 34 -11.50 4.93 -0.39
C ALA A 34 -10.84 6.31 -0.48
N GLY A 35 -9.67 6.36 -1.08
CA GLY A 35 -9.00 7.59 -1.46
C GLY A 35 -9.83 8.41 -2.45
N LEU A 36 -9.54 9.71 -2.49
CA LEU A 36 -10.29 10.66 -3.32
C LEU A 36 -9.80 10.73 -4.78
N GLY A 37 -8.74 9.99 -5.11
CA GLY A 37 -8.23 9.88 -6.48
C GLY A 37 -8.86 8.71 -7.25
N THR A 38 -8.56 8.64 -8.53
CA THR A 38 -8.94 7.51 -9.40
C THR A 38 -7.72 6.93 -10.10
N GLY A 39 -7.61 5.61 -10.13
CA GLY A 39 -6.42 4.96 -10.66
C GLY A 39 -6.61 3.45 -10.84
N PRO A 40 -5.59 2.76 -11.34
CA PRO A 40 -5.62 1.32 -11.56
C PRO A 40 -5.72 0.56 -10.24
N THR A 41 -6.06 -0.71 -10.35
CA THR A 41 -6.14 -1.64 -9.23
C THR A 41 -5.08 -2.72 -9.34
N LEU A 42 -4.36 -2.95 -8.25
CA LEU A 42 -3.44 -4.07 -8.06
C LEU A 42 -3.99 -5.03 -7.01
N ASN A 43 -4.25 -6.27 -7.40
CA ASN A 43 -4.64 -7.35 -6.49
C ASN A 43 -3.44 -8.25 -6.23
N VAL A 44 -3.15 -8.54 -4.97
CA VAL A 44 -2.17 -9.53 -4.54
C VAL A 44 -2.88 -10.52 -3.62
N THR A 45 -2.94 -11.79 -4.02
CA THR A 45 -3.83 -12.81 -3.44
C THR A 45 -3.13 -14.17 -3.33
N ASN A 46 -3.84 -15.17 -2.80
CA ASN A 46 -3.46 -16.58 -2.80
C ASN A 46 -2.10 -16.85 -2.15
N GLY A 47 -1.82 -16.20 -1.02
CA GLY A 47 -0.54 -16.35 -0.31
C GLY A 47 0.68 -15.86 -1.10
N ALA A 48 0.50 -15.17 -2.23
CA ALA A 48 1.60 -14.73 -3.06
C ALA A 48 2.47 -13.68 -2.35
N LEU A 49 3.78 -13.78 -2.57
CA LEU A 49 4.71 -12.70 -2.24
C LEU A 49 4.92 -11.82 -3.46
N LEU A 50 4.48 -10.56 -3.38
CA LEU A 50 4.92 -9.49 -4.27
C LEU A 50 6.04 -8.70 -3.58
N LYS A 51 7.26 -8.81 -4.12
CA LYS A 51 8.40 -7.99 -3.69
C LYS A 51 8.54 -6.77 -4.60
N ILE A 52 8.60 -5.57 -4.01
CA ILE A 52 8.88 -4.32 -4.72
C ILE A 52 10.22 -3.80 -4.23
N ALA A 53 11.25 -3.85 -5.08
CA ALA A 53 12.62 -3.49 -4.76
C ALA A 53 12.94 -2.05 -5.19
N GLY A 54 12.50 -1.09 -4.37
CA GLY A 54 12.60 0.34 -4.66
C GLY A 54 11.42 1.08 -4.04
N TYR A 55 10.53 1.60 -4.87
CA TYR A 55 9.42 2.44 -4.41
C TYR A 55 8.07 1.82 -4.73
N LEU A 56 7.17 1.88 -3.75
CA LEU A 56 5.74 1.73 -3.96
C LEU A 56 5.13 3.13 -4.09
N ASN A 57 4.82 3.53 -5.31
CA ASN A 57 4.12 4.77 -5.59
C ASN A 57 2.63 4.48 -5.81
N LEU A 58 1.78 4.83 -4.83
CA LEU A 58 0.35 4.59 -4.93
C LEU A 58 -0.30 5.46 -6.01
N ASN A 59 -0.02 6.76 -6.06
CA ASN A 59 -0.52 7.69 -7.08
C ASN A 59 -2.00 7.44 -7.44
N ALA A 60 -2.91 7.59 -6.47
CA ALA A 60 -4.34 7.30 -6.60
C ALA A 60 -4.75 5.84 -6.93
N ALA A 61 -3.82 4.91 -7.08
CA ALA A 61 -4.14 3.50 -7.27
C ALA A 61 -4.75 2.85 -6.03
N THR A 62 -5.45 1.76 -6.27
CA THR A 62 -5.96 0.86 -5.23
C THR A 62 -5.11 -0.42 -5.19
N ILE A 63 -4.65 -0.79 -4.00
CA ILE A 63 -3.95 -2.05 -3.77
C ILE A 63 -4.75 -2.91 -2.82
N ASN A 64 -5.11 -4.11 -3.25
CA ASN A 64 -5.79 -5.11 -2.45
C ASN A 64 -4.82 -6.25 -2.11
N ILE A 65 -4.65 -6.53 -0.82
CA ILE A 65 -3.78 -7.59 -0.31
C ILE A 65 -4.66 -8.55 0.49
N THR A 66 -4.95 -9.72 -0.11
CA THR A 66 -5.94 -10.67 0.42
C THR A 66 -5.37 -12.06 0.58
N ASP A 67 -6.12 -12.94 1.25
CA ASP A 67 -5.89 -14.39 1.23
C ASP A 67 -4.46 -14.81 1.65
N GLY A 68 -3.94 -14.18 2.71
CA GLY A 68 -2.59 -14.46 3.23
C GLY A 68 -1.45 -13.90 2.37
N ALA A 69 -1.73 -13.16 1.31
CA ALA A 69 -0.70 -12.57 0.46
C ALA A 69 0.14 -11.52 1.20
N THR A 70 1.35 -11.31 0.68
CA THR A 70 2.30 -10.34 1.23
C THR A 70 2.80 -9.40 0.13
N VAL A 71 2.73 -8.10 0.38
CA VAL A 71 3.46 -7.08 -0.36
C VAL A 71 4.64 -6.61 0.49
N SER A 72 5.85 -6.71 -0.04
CA SER A 72 7.06 -6.30 0.66
C SER A 72 7.82 -5.25 -0.14
N VAL A 73 7.83 -4.02 0.39
CA VAL A 73 8.55 -2.88 -0.17
C VAL A 73 9.91 -2.80 0.51
N VAL A 74 10.97 -3.06 -0.25
CA VAL A 74 12.35 -3.16 0.24
C VAL A 74 13.29 -2.25 -0.57
N PRO A 75 14.51 -1.95 -0.08
CA PRO A 75 15.44 -1.14 -0.83
C PRO A 75 15.83 -1.79 -2.16
N GLY A 76 16.05 -0.96 -3.17
CA GLY A 76 16.48 -1.37 -4.51
C GLY A 76 17.97 -1.69 -4.60
N PHE A 77 18.45 -1.87 -5.84
CA PHE A 77 19.80 -2.36 -6.19
C PHE A 77 20.97 -1.51 -5.65
N LEU A 78 20.73 -0.29 -5.15
CA LEU A 78 21.76 0.59 -4.57
C LEU A 78 21.46 0.98 -3.11
N GLY A 79 20.60 0.22 -2.42
CA GLY A 79 20.23 0.48 -1.03
C GLY A 79 19.27 1.67 -0.83
N ALA A 80 18.85 2.34 -1.90
CA ALA A 80 17.84 3.39 -1.86
C ALA A 80 16.42 2.82 -2.00
N GLY A 81 15.44 3.47 -1.38
CA GLY A 81 14.03 3.06 -1.41
C GLY A 81 13.65 2.19 -0.22
N GLY A 82 12.71 1.26 -0.45
CA GLY A 82 11.97 0.61 0.62
C GLY A 82 10.82 1.46 1.14
N ASP A 83 10.34 2.39 0.30
CA ASP A 83 9.45 3.47 0.71
C ASP A 83 8.09 3.39 0.01
N ILE A 84 7.05 3.86 0.72
CA ILE A 84 5.80 4.31 0.09
C ILE A 84 5.92 5.79 -0.22
N THR A 85 5.56 6.18 -1.45
CA THR A 85 5.63 7.56 -1.93
C THR A 85 4.37 7.97 -2.67
N ASN A 86 4.14 9.29 -2.80
CA ASN A 86 3.07 9.88 -3.61
C ASN A 86 1.71 9.23 -3.36
N ALA A 87 1.35 9.07 -2.08
CA ALA A 87 0.18 8.32 -1.67
C ALA A 87 -1.16 8.99 -2.01
N ALA A 88 -1.16 10.29 -2.24
CA ALA A 88 -2.35 11.13 -2.36
C ALA A 88 -3.42 10.52 -3.27
N GLY A 89 -4.65 10.47 -2.75
CA GLY A 89 -5.82 9.92 -3.40
C GLY A 89 -5.86 8.39 -3.49
N GLY A 90 -4.82 7.68 -3.04
CA GLY A 90 -4.72 6.22 -3.15
C GLY A 90 -5.44 5.46 -2.03
N THR A 91 -5.62 4.16 -2.26
CA THR A 91 -6.23 3.23 -1.29
C THR A 91 -5.38 1.98 -1.13
N ILE A 92 -5.15 1.55 0.11
CA ILE A 92 -4.65 0.20 0.40
C ILE A 92 -5.68 -0.53 1.24
N ASN A 93 -6.11 -1.70 0.76
CA ASN A 93 -6.98 -2.63 1.47
C ASN A 93 -6.17 -3.88 1.83
N ILE A 94 -6.09 -4.18 3.12
CA ILE A 94 -5.47 -5.38 3.65
C ILE A 94 -6.55 -6.20 4.32
N ASP A 95 -6.90 -7.35 3.75
CA ASP A 95 -7.90 -8.27 4.29
C ASP A 95 -7.29 -9.67 4.46
N GLY A 96 -6.81 -9.98 5.66
CA GLY A 96 -6.06 -11.22 5.91
C GLY A 96 -4.67 -11.27 5.28
N GLY A 97 -4.20 -10.18 4.67
CA GLY A 97 -2.88 -10.05 4.06
C GLY A 97 -1.86 -9.28 4.90
N THR A 98 -0.67 -9.03 4.32
CA THR A 98 0.40 -8.25 4.95
C THR A 98 1.03 -7.25 3.98
N LEU A 99 1.21 -6.01 4.43
CA LEU A 99 2.08 -5.02 3.79
C LEU A 99 3.25 -4.70 4.72
N THR A 100 4.47 -4.89 4.22
CA THR A 100 5.70 -4.48 4.90
C THR A 100 6.40 -3.39 4.10
N VAL A 101 6.82 -2.33 4.79
CA VAL A 101 7.57 -1.20 4.23
C VAL A 101 8.85 -1.08 5.05
N SER A 102 10.00 -1.38 4.45
CA SER A 102 11.25 -1.51 5.21
C SER A 102 11.82 -0.18 5.69
N ASN A 103 11.49 0.93 5.03
CA ASN A 103 12.08 2.23 5.31
C ASN A 103 10.99 3.28 5.55
N GLN A 104 10.76 4.24 4.64
CA GLN A 104 9.85 5.36 4.88
C GLN A 104 8.43 5.07 4.41
N PHE A 105 7.46 5.36 5.29
CA PHE A 105 6.05 5.35 4.94
C PHE A 105 5.57 6.79 4.77
N ASN A 106 5.42 7.26 3.52
CA ASN A 106 4.72 8.52 3.22
C ASN A 106 3.31 8.22 2.71
N GLY A 107 2.35 8.20 3.62
CA GLY A 107 0.96 7.83 3.35
C GLY A 107 -0.02 8.97 3.21
N ASN A 108 0.45 10.21 3.06
CA ASN A 108 -0.40 11.40 3.13
C ASN A 108 -1.58 11.36 2.14
N GLN A 109 -2.74 11.84 2.60
CA GLN A 109 -3.97 11.98 1.79
C GLN A 109 -4.48 10.67 1.14
N ALA A 110 -4.11 9.53 1.71
CA ALA A 110 -4.56 8.21 1.29
C ALA A 110 -5.44 7.53 2.35
N VAL A 111 -6.08 6.43 1.95
CA VAL A 111 -6.90 5.61 2.84
C VAL A 111 -6.29 4.22 2.99
N TYR A 112 -6.15 3.77 4.24
CA TYR A 112 -5.61 2.46 4.60
C TYR A 112 -6.66 1.69 5.39
N ASN A 113 -7.21 0.65 4.79
CA ASN A 113 -8.19 -0.24 5.40
C ASN A 113 -7.49 -1.54 5.80
N ILE A 114 -7.55 -1.91 7.09
CA ILE A 114 -6.83 -3.06 7.63
C ILE A 114 -7.81 -3.94 8.42
N THR A 115 -8.16 -5.08 7.83
CA THR A 115 -9.07 -6.09 8.40
C THR A 115 -8.32 -7.40 8.53
N ASN A 116 -8.20 -7.96 9.74
CA ASN A 116 -7.47 -9.22 10.00
C ASN A 116 -6.05 -9.30 9.37
N GLY A 117 -5.44 -8.16 9.07
CA GLY A 117 -4.18 -8.06 8.32
C GLY A 117 -3.18 -7.17 9.03
N THR A 118 -1.98 -7.06 8.45
CA THR A 118 -0.88 -6.29 9.05
C THR A 118 -0.34 -5.26 8.08
N LEU A 119 -0.24 -4.01 8.52
CA LEU A 119 0.61 -2.98 7.92
C LEU A 119 1.78 -2.72 8.86
N SER A 120 3.00 -2.94 8.36
CA SER A 120 4.22 -2.82 9.15
C SER A 120 5.26 -1.90 8.50
N VAL A 121 5.82 -0.98 9.29
CA VAL A 121 6.77 0.05 8.82
C VAL A 121 8.07 -0.04 9.60
N GLY A 122 9.20 -0.08 8.89
CA GLY A 122 10.51 -0.37 9.48
C GLY A 122 11.20 0.83 10.12
N ASN A 123 10.97 2.05 9.63
CA ASN A 123 11.71 3.23 10.09
C ASN A 123 10.79 4.44 10.35
N ASP A 124 10.56 5.29 9.35
CA ASP A 124 9.83 6.54 9.51
C ASP A 124 8.36 6.39 9.09
N PHE A 125 7.46 6.91 9.93
CA PHE A 125 6.03 6.97 9.62
C PHE A 125 5.57 8.41 9.45
N ASN A 126 5.25 8.80 8.21
CA ASN A 126 4.67 10.10 7.85
C ASN A 126 3.36 9.90 7.08
N GLY A 127 2.25 10.01 7.80
CA GLY A 127 0.92 9.76 7.25
C GLY A 127 -0.06 10.88 7.56
N ASN A 128 0.42 12.13 7.59
CA ASN A 128 -0.42 13.29 7.86
C ASN A 128 -1.59 13.33 6.86
N GLN A 129 -2.79 13.63 7.33
CA GLN A 129 -4.01 13.68 6.52
C GLN A 129 -4.42 12.35 5.87
N ALA A 130 -3.84 11.22 6.29
CA ALA A 130 -4.30 9.90 5.89
C ALA A 130 -5.40 9.40 6.82
N VAL A 131 -6.23 8.49 6.31
CA VAL A 131 -7.25 7.79 7.10
C VAL A 131 -6.82 6.34 7.30
N TYR A 132 -6.79 5.89 8.56
CA TYR A 132 -6.46 4.52 8.94
C TYR A 132 -7.66 3.84 9.57
N ASN A 133 -8.33 3.01 8.79
CA ASN A 133 -9.43 2.21 9.25
C ASN A 133 -8.91 0.85 9.72
N ILE A 134 -8.68 0.73 11.03
CA ILE A 134 -8.22 -0.52 11.65
C ILE A 134 -9.43 -1.27 12.18
N TYR A 135 -9.84 -2.31 11.46
CA TYR A 135 -10.95 -3.17 11.82
C TYR A 135 -10.47 -4.37 12.65
N LYS A 136 -11.40 -5.22 13.10
CA LYS A 136 -11.10 -6.35 14.00
C LYS A 136 -9.94 -7.19 13.47
N GLY A 137 -8.93 -7.41 14.32
CA GLY A 137 -7.72 -8.18 13.99
C GLY A 137 -6.69 -7.45 13.14
N GLY A 138 -6.97 -6.23 12.68
CA GLY A 138 -6.02 -5.39 11.96
C GLY A 138 -4.91 -4.85 12.87
N VAL A 139 -3.69 -4.81 12.35
CA VAL A 139 -2.52 -4.31 13.06
C VAL A 139 -1.79 -3.26 12.22
N LEU A 140 -1.50 -2.11 12.84
CA LEU A 140 -0.57 -1.11 12.35
C LEU A 140 0.57 -0.98 13.36
N GLY A 141 1.82 -1.20 12.94
CA GLY A 141 2.95 -1.13 13.87
C GLY A 141 4.33 -1.30 13.22
N PRO A 142 5.42 -1.28 14.00
CA PRO A 142 6.76 -1.42 13.47
C PRO A 142 7.04 -2.84 12.94
N VAL A 143 8.02 -2.99 12.05
CA VAL A 143 8.55 -4.31 11.64
C VAL A 143 9.23 -4.92 12.87
N ARG A 144 8.62 -5.95 13.45
CA ARG A 144 9.22 -6.70 14.56
C ARG A 144 10.16 -7.76 13.99
N SER A 145 11.46 -7.60 14.26
CA SER A 145 12.51 -8.60 14.03
C SER A 145 12.30 -9.85 14.86
#